data_AF-A0A2V9PIN5-F1
#
_entry.id   AF-A0A2V9PIN5-F1
#
_cell.length_a   1.000
_cell.length_b   1.000
_cell.length_c   1.000
_cell.angle_alpha   90.00
_cell.angle_beta   90.00
_cell.angle_gamma   90.00
#
_symmetry.space_group_name_H-M   'P 1'
#
loop_
_entity.id
_entity.type
_entity.pdbx_description
1 polymer ?
#
loop_
_entity_poly.entity_id
_entity_poly.type
_entity_poly.pdbx_seq_one_letter_code
_entity_poly.pdbx_strand_id
1 'polypeptide(L)'
;MRTKIAELDRDLPISNISSMENIVKDSVAQPRLITQFVSLFAAFAMLLATIGIYGVMAYSVAMRTREMGIRMSLGASQRDILKFVIGQGMQLAGIGLVIGVLLSLAAGRLVSSLLFGIHATDPRAFGTAAAVLMLTSLCACYAPARRAIRVNPIVALREE
;
A
#
# COMPACT_ATOMS: atom_id res chain seq x y z
N MET A 1 9.09 62.93 6.78
CA MET A 1 8.00 63.57 7.54
C MET A 1 6.92 62.54 7.82
N ARG A 2 6.95 61.94 9.02
CA ARG A 2 6.17 60.76 9.43
C ARG A 2 4.99 61.12 10.35
N THR A 3 4.42 62.33 10.23
CA THR A 3 3.54 62.85 11.27
C THR A 3 2.47 63.81 10.74
N LYS A 4 1.62 63.38 9.77
CA LYS A 4 0.48 64.20 9.33
C LYS A 4 -0.63 63.49 8.53
N ILE A 5 -0.98 62.25 8.86
CA ILE A 5 -2.24 61.61 8.38
C ILE A 5 -2.88 60.87 9.56
N ALA A 6 -3.20 61.62 10.61
CA ALA A 6 -3.83 61.12 11.83
C ALA A 6 -5.17 61.84 12.06
N GLU A 7 -5.99 62.02 11.02
CA GLU A 7 -7.22 62.81 11.17
C GLU A 7 -8.30 62.56 10.12
N LEU A 8 -8.45 61.33 9.62
CA LEU A 8 -9.71 60.94 8.98
C LEU A 8 -9.95 59.45 9.18
N ASP A 9 -11.11 59.16 9.76
CA ASP A 9 -11.67 57.85 10.11
C ASP A 9 -11.15 57.15 11.38
N ARG A 10 -11.68 57.64 12.50
CA ARG A 10 -11.66 57.04 13.83
C ARG A 10 -12.95 56.22 14.05
N ASP A 11 -13.28 55.33 13.12
CA ASP A 11 -14.45 54.42 13.24
C ASP A 11 -14.25 53.04 12.57
N LEU A 12 -13.02 52.68 12.21
CA LEU A 12 -12.68 51.33 11.77
C LEU A 12 -11.95 50.60 12.90
N PRO A 13 -12.52 49.51 13.46
CA PRO A 13 -11.86 48.74 14.50
C PRO A 13 -10.55 48.16 13.95
N ILE A 14 -9.43 48.79 14.32
CA ILE A 14 -8.09 48.22 14.21
C ILE A 14 -7.99 47.15 15.30
N SER A 15 -8.66 46.02 15.07
CA SER A 15 -8.76 44.89 15.99
C SER A 15 -8.74 43.58 15.21
N ASN A 16 -7.63 43.29 14.50
CA ASN A 16 -6.93 41.99 14.57
C ASN A 16 -5.96 41.83 13.41
N ILE A 17 -4.68 42.07 13.70
CA ILE A 17 -3.55 41.53 12.93
C ILE A 17 -3.34 40.03 13.28
N SER A 18 -4.25 39.41 14.05
CA SER A 18 -4.28 37.97 14.30
C SER A 18 -4.86 37.17 13.13
N SER A 19 -4.02 37.06 12.10
CA SER A 19 -3.76 35.82 11.36
C SER A 19 -4.84 35.32 10.39
N MET A 20 -4.54 35.50 9.10
CA MET A 20 -4.89 34.55 8.03
C MET A 20 -4.46 33.09 8.36
N GLU A 21 -3.70 32.87 9.42
CA GLU A 21 -3.29 31.57 9.96
C GLU A 21 -4.40 30.84 10.75
N ASN A 22 -5.45 31.53 11.22
CA ASN A 22 -6.53 30.90 11.99
C ASN A 22 -7.74 30.47 11.15
N ILE A 23 -8.00 31.07 9.99
CA ILE A 23 -9.01 30.56 9.03
C ILE A 23 -8.52 29.25 8.38
N VAL A 24 -7.20 29.08 8.30
CA VAL A 24 -6.55 27.82 7.90
C VAL A 24 -6.75 26.74 8.96
N LYS A 25 -6.88 27.06 10.26
CA LYS A 25 -7.05 26.01 11.29
C LYS A 25 -8.44 25.38 11.27
N ASP A 26 -9.50 26.12 10.97
CA ASP A 26 -10.84 25.54 10.82
C ASP A 26 -11.10 24.92 9.44
N SER A 27 -10.38 25.36 8.39
CA SER A 27 -10.39 24.68 7.07
C SER A 27 -9.42 23.49 6.97
N VAL A 28 -8.52 23.29 7.95
CA VAL A 28 -7.55 22.17 7.99
C VAL A 28 -7.86 21.17 9.13
N ALA A 29 -8.76 21.50 10.07
CA ALA A 29 -9.22 20.55 11.08
C ALA A 29 -10.03 19.38 10.48
N GLN A 30 -10.92 19.65 9.53
CA GLN A 30 -11.80 18.63 8.92
C GLN A 30 -11.06 17.63 8.00
N PRO A 31 -10.09 18.04 7.15
CA PRO A 31 -9.28 17.11 6.36
C PRO A 31 -8.42 16.13 7.18
N ARG A 32 -7.98 16.54 8.40
CA ARG A 32 -7.07 15.73 9.22
C ARG A 32 -7.73 14.46 9.76
N LEU A 33 -8.97 14.52 10.24
CA LEU A 33 -9.69 13.34 10.73
C LEU A 33 -9.91 12.32 9.60
N ILE A 34 -10.33 12.78 8.41
CA ILE A 34 -10.51 11.91 7.25
C ILE A 34 -9.18 11.27 6.85
N THR A 35 -8.08 12.04 6.82
CA THR A 35 -6.74 11.52 6.50
C THR A 35 -6.29 10.47 7.52
N GLN A 36 -6.56 10.68 8.81
CA GLN A 36 -6.26 9.70 9.86
C GLN A 36 -7.06 8.40 9.67
N PHE A 37 -8.36 8.47 9.43
CA PHE A 37 -9.17 7.28 9.15
C PHE A 37 -8.71 6.55 7.89
N VAL A 38 -8.43 7.28 6.80
CA VAL A 38 -7.91 6.71 5.56
C VAL A 38 -6.56 6.03 5.80
N SER A 39 -5.67 6.63 6.58
CA SER A 39 -4.38 6.03 6.92
C SER A 39 -4.53 4.74 7.74
N LEU A 40 -5.49 4.70 8.67
CA LEU A 40 -5.79 3.52 9.47
C LEU A 40 -6.40 2.41 8.63
N PHE A 41 -7.36 2.73 7.75
CA PHE A 41 -7.93 1.77 6.80
C PHE A 41 -6.87 1.24 5.83
N ALA A 42 -5.97 2.10 5.34
CA ALA A 42 -4.87 1.68 4.49
C ALA A 42 -3.93 0.70 5.23
N ALA A 43 -3.63 0.95 6.50
CA ALA A 43 -2.84 0.05 7.33
C ALA A 43 -3.52 -1.31 7.50
N PHE A 44 -4.83 -1.35 7.79
CA PHE A 44 -5.59 -2.60 7.85
C PHE A 44 -5.64 -3.33 6.52
N ALA A 45 -5.83 -2.61 5.40
CA ALA A 45 -5.80 -3.19 4.07
C ALA A 45 -4.44 -3.82 3.76
N MET A 46 -3.32 -3.16 4.11
CA MET A 46 -1.98 -3.74 3.96
C MET A 46 -1.79 -4.99 4.82
N LEU A 47 -2.28 -4.99 6.06
CA LEU A 47 -2.22 -6.18 6.94
C LEU A 47 -3.01 -7.34 6.33
N LEU A 48 -4.26 -7.10 5.92
CA LEU A 48 -5.11 -8.11 5.29
C LEU A 48 -4.51 -8.64 3.99
N ALA A 49 -3.96 -7.77 3.14
CA ALA A 49 -3.26 -8.17 1.92
C ALA A 49 -2.05 -9.05 2.24
N THR A 50 -1.25 -8.68 3.24
CA THR A 50 -0.08 -9.45 3.69
C THR A 50 -0.50 -10.84 4.17
N ILE A 51 -1.54 -10.92 5.00
CA ILE A 51 -2.07 -12.19 5.53
C ILE A 51 -2.64 -13.06 4.41
N GLY A 52 -3.40 -12.48 3.48
CA GLY A 52 -3.97 -13.20 2.34
C GLY A 52 -2.90 -13.77 1.42
N ILE A 53 -1.92 -12.95 1.04
CA ILE A 53 -0.78 -13.40 0.23
C ILE A 53 0.00 -14.49 0.96
N TYR A 54 0.29 -14.31 2.25
CA TYR A 54 0.96 -15.32 3.05
C TYR A 54 0.18 -16.65 3.07
N GLY A 55 -1.14 -16.59 3.31
CA GLY A 55 -2.00 -17.77 3.38
C GLY A 55 -2.04 -18.54 2.06
N VAL A 56 -2.29 -17.84 0.95
CA VAL A 56 -2.31 -18.44 -0.41
C VAL A 56 -0.95 -19.05 -0.75
N MET A 57 0.14 -18.34 -0.47
CA MET A 57 1.49 -18.83 -0.77
C MET A 57 1.90 -19.99 0.13
N ALA A 58 1.60 -19.93 1.44
CA ALA A 58 1.89 -21.02 2.37
C ALA A 58 1.12 -22.30 1.99
N TYR A 59 -0.15 -22.16 1.58
CA TYR A 59 -0.95 -23.26 1.09
C TYR A 59 -0.40 -23.84 -0.22
N SER A 60 -0.09 -22.99 -1.19
CA SER A 60 0.50 -23.40 -2.49
C SER A 60 1.84 -24.13 -2.29
N VAL A 61 2.68 -23.64 -1.38
CA VAL A 61 3.95 -24.30 -1.03
C VAL A 61 3.69 -25.67 -0.40
N ALA A 62 2.78 -25.76 0.58
CA ALA A 62 2.45 -27.02 1.25
C ALA A 62 2.00 -28.08 0.25
N MET A 63 1.12 -27.72 -0.68
CA MET A 63 0.59 -28.63 -1.71
C MET A 63 1.66 -29.08 -2.72
N ARG A 64 2.71 -28.28 -2.94
CA ARG A 64 3.82 -28.58 -3.87
C ARG A 64 5.10 -29.09 -3.19
N THR A 65 5.07 -29.36 -1.89
CA THR A 65 6.25 -29.79 -1.10
C THR A 65 6.89 -31.05 -1.66
N ARG A 66 6.08 -32.01 -2.13
CA ARG A 66 6.55 -33.29 -2.69
C ARG A 66 7.32 -33.09 -4.01
N GLU A 67 6.80 -32.26 -4.91
CA GLU A 67 7.48 -31.93 -6.17
C GLU A 67 8.79 -31.15 -5.91
N MET A 68 8.77 -30.22 -4.95
CA MET A 68 9.96 -29.49 -4.54
C MET A 68 11.02 -30.42 -3.93
N GLY A 69 10.61 -31.41 -3.14
CA GLY A 69 11.51 -32.42 -2.57
C GLY A 69 12.17 -33.29 -3.64
N ILE A 70 11.42 -33.74 -4.65
CA ILE A 70 11.95 -34.51 -5.78
C ILE A 70 12.93 -33.66 -6.61
N ARG A 71 12.62 -32.37 -6.85
CA ARG A 71 13.54 -31.48 -7.56
C ARG A 71 14.83 -31.23 -6.78
N MET A 72 14.76 -31.07 -5.45
CA MET A 72 15.95 -30.93 -4.61
C MET A 72 16.81 -32.19 -4.61
N SER A 73 16.22 -33.39 -4.57
CA SER A 73 16.98 -34.65 -4.62
C SER A 73 17.66 -34.88 -5.97
N LEU A 74 17.09 -34.33 -7.05
CA LEU A 74 17.70 -34.29 -8.38
C LEU A 74 18.75 -33.17 -8.55
N GLY A 75 19.09 -32.44 -7.48
CA GLY A 75 20.15 -31.42 -7.47
C GLY A 75 19.70 -29.98 -7.72
N ALA A 76 18.39 -29.68 -7.69
CA ALA A 76 17.91 -28.30 -7.80
C ALA A 76 18.38 -27.45 -6.61
N SER A 77 18.87 -26.23 -6.89
CA SER A 77 19.37 -25.36 -5.85
C SER A 77 18.21 -24.75 -5.05
N GLN A 78 18.46 -24.47 -3.76
CA GLN A 78 17.50 -23.74 -2.91
C GLN A 78 17.11 -22.37 -3.50
N ARG A 79 17.98 -21.77 -4.32
CA ARG A 79 17.73 -20.51 -5.02
C ARG A 79 16.67 -20.64 -6.12
N ASP A 80 16.61 -21.78 -6.80
CA ASP A 80 15.63 -22.01 -7.87
C ASP A 80 14.22 -22.12 -7.29
N ILE A 81 14.10 -22.76 -6.13
CA ILE A 81 12.84 -22.88 -5.40
C ILE A 81 12.42 -21.51 -4.83
N LEU A 82 13.37 -20.74 -4.29
CA LEU A 82 13.09 -19.37 -3.84
C LEU A 82 12.55 -18.50 -4.99
N LYS A 83 13.22 -18.51 -6.15
CA LYS A 83 12.81 -17.76 -7.33
C LYS A 83 11.45 -18.20 -7.85
N PHE A 84 11.18 -19.50 -7.84
CA PHE A 84 9.90 -20.04 -8.26
C PHE A 84 8.75 -19.57 -7.38
N VAL A 85 8.91 -19.66 -6.04
CA VAL A 85 7.87 -19.24 -5.09
C VAL A 85 7.66 -17.72 -5.13
N ILE A 86 8.74 -16.93 -5.15
CA ILE A 86 8.63 -15.47 -5.27
C ILE A 86 8.00 -15.08 -6.60
N GLY A 87 8.38 -15.73 -7.71
CA GLY A 87 7.82 -15.48 -9.03
C GLY A 87 6.31 -15.71 -9.09
N GLN A 88 5.81 -16.79 -8.49
CA GLN A 88 4.37 -17.04 -8.39
C GLN A 88 3.65 -15.97 -7.57
N GLY A 89 4.22 -15.59 -6.42
CA GLY A 89 3.65 -14.53 -5.58
C GLY A 89 3.61 -13.17 -6.29
N MET A 90 4.68 -12.85 -7.04
CA MET A 90 4.76 -11.62 -7.82
C MET A 90 3.82 -11.61 -9.02
N GLN A 91 3.61 -12.75 -9.69
CA GLN A 91 2.60 -12.86 -10.75
C GLN A 91 1.19 -12.62 -10.21
N LEU A 92 0.85 -13.22 -9.07
CA LEU A 92 -0.44 -13.03 -8.44
C LEU A 92 -0.66 -11.56 -8.00
N ALA A 93 0.37 -10.96 -7.39
CA ALA A 93 0.36 -9.55 -7.02
C ALA A 93 0.22 -8.62 -8.25
N GLY A 94 0.93 -8.92 -9.34
CA GLY A 94 0.85 -8.16 -10.59
C GLY A 94 -0.55 -8.20 -11.21
N ILE A 95 -1.18 -9.38 -11.25
CA ILE A 95 -2.56 -9.52 -11.73
C ILE A 95 -3.52 -8.71 -10.85
N GLY A 96 -3.41 -8.85 -9.53
CA GLY A 96 -4.22 -8.09 -8.57
C GLY A 96 -4.04 -6.58 -8.71
N LEU A 97 -2.82 -6.12 -8.97
CA LEU A 97 -2.49 -4.70 -9.17
C LEU A 97 -3.14 -4.17 -10.45
N VAL A 98 -3.05 -4.88 -11.57
CA VAL A 98 -3.70 -4.48 -12.84
C VAL A 98 -5.20 -4.38 -12.65
N ILE A 99 -5.83 -5.38 -12.03
CA ILE A 99 -7.26 -5.38 -11.75
C ILE A 99 -7.63 -4.22 -10.82
N GLY A 100 -6.87 -4.01 -9.74
CA GLY A 100 -7.09 -2.94 -8.78
C GLY A 100 -6.99 -1.55 -9.40
N VAL A 101 -6.03 -1.32 -10.30
CA VAL A 101 -5.90 -0.05 -11.05
C VAL A 101 -7.11 0.16 -11.94
N LEU A 102 -7.52 -0.85 -12.72
CA LEU A 102 -8.70 -0.75 -13.60
C LEU A 102 -9.97 -0.44 -12.80
N LEU A 103 -10.18 -1.12 -11.67
CA LEU A 103 -11.31 -0.88 -10.78
C LEU A 103 -11.27 0.51 -10.15
N SER A 104 -10.09 0.97 -9.72
CA SER A 104 -9.89 2.30 -9.15
C SER A 104 -10.19 3.39 -10.17
N LEU A 105 -9.78 3.23 -11.43
CA LEU A 105 -10.12 4.15 -12.51
C LEU A 105 -11.62 4.18 -12.81
N ALA A 106 -12.27 3.02 -12.83
CA ALA A 106 -13.71 2.92 -13.04
C ALA A 106 -14.50 3.57 -11.90
N ALA A 107 -14.13 3.29 -10.65
CA ALA A 107 -14.71 3.91 -9.46
C ALA A 107 -14.45 5.43 -9.43
N GLY A 108 -13.23 5.85 -9.76
CA GLY A 108 -12.87 7.26 -9.86
C GLY A 108 -13.74 8.03 -10.85
N ARG A 109 -14.12 7.43 -11.98
CA ARG A 109 -15.06 8.04 -12.94
C ARG A 109 -16.48 8.19 -12.38
N LEU A 110 -16.96 7.20 -11.62
CA LEU A 110 -18.30 7.25 -11.01
C LEU A 110 -18.41 8.37 -9.96
N VAL A 111 -17.36 8.57 -9.17
CA VAL A 111 -17.33 9.59 -8.11
C VAL A 111 -16.82 10.94 -8.63
N SER A 112 -16.17 10.99 -9.80
CA SER A 112 -15.70 12.24 -10.44
C SER A 112 -16.82 13.25 -10.69
N SER A 113 -18.07 12.82 -10.84
CA SER A 113 -19.23 13.73 -10.94
C SER A 113 -19.53 14.47 -9.63
N LEU A 114 -18.99 13.98 -8.50
CA LEU A 114 -19.13 14.54 -7.16
C LEU A 114 -17.85 15.29 -6.72
N LEU A 115 -16.69 15.04 -7.34
CA LEU A 115 -15.42 15.69 -7.01
C LEU A 115 -15.18 16.92 -7.89
N PHE A 116 -15.55 18.10 -7.39
CA PHE A 116 -15.07 19.37 -7.96
C PHE A 116 -13.57 19.55 -7.66
N GLY A 117 -12.72 19.48 -8.69
CA GLY A 117 -11.35 20.05 -8.66
C GLY A 117 -10.18 19.10 -8.38
N ILE A 118 -10.40 17.79 -8.18
CA ILE A 118 -9.31 16.82 -8.01
C ILE A 118 -9.29 15.88 -9.22
N HIS A 119 -8.19 15.88 -9.96
CA HIS A 119 -8.00 14.98 -11.09
C HIS A 119 -7.96 13.54 -10.56
N ALA A 120 -8.99 12.75 -10.85
CA ALA A 120 -9.15 11.36 -10.38
C ALA A 120 -8.03 10.40 -10.87
N THR A 121 -7.09 10.89 -11.67
CA THR A 121 -6.00 10.14 -12.29
C THR A 121 -4.67 10.86 -12.08
N ASP A 122 -4.13 10.81 -10.86
CA ASP A 122 -2.75 11.23 -10.59
C ASP A 122 -1.79 10.04 -10.82
N PRO A 123 -0.96 10.05 -11.89
CA PRO A 123 -0.03 8.96 -12.18
C PRO A 123 0.99 8.74 -11.05
N ARG A 124 1.33 9.79 -10.28
CA ARG A 124 2.28 9.66 -9.17
C ARG A 124 1.67 8.87 -8.03
N ALA A 125 0.40 9.11 -7.69
CA ALA A 125 -0.31 8.37 -6.64
C ALA A 125 -0.48 6.88 -7.01
N PHE A 126 -0.82 6.58 -8.26
CA PHE A 126 -0.88 5.20 -8.75
C PHE A 126 0.49 4.53 -8.74
N GLY A 127 1.54 5.24 -9.17
CA GLY A 127 2.91 4.74 -9.17
C GLY A 127 3.43 4.42 -7.76
N THR A 128 3.19 5.30 -6.78
CA THR A 128 3.61 5.07 -5.39
C THR A 128 2.82 3.92 -4.76
N ALA A 129 1.51 3.86 -4.98
CA ALA A 129 0.67 2.76 -4.48
C ALA A 129 1.12 1.41 -5.06
N ALA A 130 1.37 1.34 -6.37
CA ALA A 130 1.88 0.16 -7.05
C ALA A 130 3.22 -0.32 -6.48
N ALA A 131 4.16 0.60 -6.26
CA ALA A 131 5.46 0.30 -5.67
C ALA A 131 5.34 -0.23 -4.23
N VAL A 132 4.50 0.40 -3.40
CA VAL A 132 4.24 -0.03 -2.02
C VAL A 132 3.61 -1.43 -1.98
N LEU A 133 2.61 -1.70 -2.82
CA LEU A 133 1.96 -3.02 -2.88
C LEU A 133 2.91 -4.12 -3.38
N MET A 134 3.75 -3.82 -4.37
CA MET A 134 4.81 -4.73 -4.85
C MET A 134 5.81 -5.06 -3.74
N LEU A 135 6.32 -4.05 -3.03
CA LEU A 135 7.24 -4.25 -1.91
C LEU A 135 6.60 -5.06 -0.78
N THR A 136 5.35 -4.75 -0.45
CA THR A 136 4.58 -5.48 0.58
C THR A 136 4.39 -6.93 0.19
N SER A 137 4.03 -7.20 -1.06
CA SER A 137 3.87 -8.56 -1.60
C SER A 137 5.19 -9.32 -1.58
N LEU A 138 6.29 -8.67 -1.95
CA LEU A 138 7.63 -9.26 -1.92
C LEU A 138 8.04 -9.66 -0.48
N CYS A 139 7.81 -8.76 0.48
CA CYS A 139 8.06 -9.03 1.90
C CYS A 139 7.17 -10.17 2.43
N ALA A 140 5.88 -10.18 2.06
CA ALA A 140 4.94 -11.23 2.44
C ALA A 140 5.34 -12.59 1.88
N CYS A 141 5.78 -12.66 0.62
CA CYS A 141 6.22 -13.88 -0.05
C CYS A 141 7.57 -14.40 0.45
N TYR A 142 8.42 -13.55 1.02
CA TYR A 142 9.73 -13.96 1.52
C TYR A 142 9.63 -14.96 2.69
N ALA A 143 8.68 -14.78 3.60
CA ALA A 143 8.47 -15.67 4.74
C ALA A 143 8.11 -17.12 4.33
N PRO A 144 7.08 -17.39 3.49
CA PRO A 144 6.75 -18.74 3.05
C PRO A 144 7.82 -19.31 2.11
N ALA A 145 8.49 -18.48 1.29
CA ALA A 145 9.60 -18.93 0.46
C ALA A 145 10.80 -19.42 1.28
N ARG A 146 11.13 -18.72 2.38
CA ARG A 146 12.15 -19.17 3.34
C ARG A 146 11.73 -20.43 4.08
N ARG A 147 10.43 -20.57 4.39
CA ARG A 147 9.87 -21.79 5.01
C ARG A 147 9.99 -23.00 4.07
N ALA A 148 9.72 -22.84 2.77
CA ALA A 148 9.85 -23.91 1.77
C ALA A 148 11.26 -24.53 1.72
N ILE A 149 12.29 -23.70 1.88
CA ILE A 149 13.70 -24.12 1.86
C ILE A 149 14.11 -24.79 3.17
N ARG A 150 13.54 -24.36 4.31
CA ARG A 150 13.87 -24.95 5.62
C ARG A 150 13.18 -26.30 5.89
N VAL A 151 12.04 -26.55 5.25
CA VAL A 151 11.23 -27.76 5.51
C VAL A 151 11.75 -29.00 4.77
N ASN A 152 12.58 -28.86 3.74
CA ASN A 152 13.15 -29.97 2.96
C ASN A 152 14.67 -30.01 3.12
N PRO A 153 15.22 -30.88 4.01
CA PRO A 153 15.65 -32.21 3.54
C PRO A 153 15.50 -33.38 4.53
N ILE A 154 15.02 -33.17 5.77
CA ILE A 154 15.07 -34.22 6.82
C ILE A 154 13.71 -34.92 7.03
N VAL A 155 12.59 -34.28 6.68
CA VAL A 155 11.25 -34.89 6.88
C VAL A 155 10.92 -35.93 5.80
N ALA A 156 11.55 -35.85 4.62
CA ALA A 156 11.34 -36.82 3.54
C ALA A 156 11.97 -38.21 3.79
N LEU A 157 12.76 -38.37 4.87
CA LEU A 157 13.45 -39.62 5.21
C LEU A 157 12.94 -40.30 6.49
N ARG A 158 11.92 -39.74 7.18
CA ARG A 158 11.50 -40.23 8.51
C ARG A 158 10.05 -40.73 8.57
N GLU A 159 9.45 -40.98 7.42
CA GLU A 159 8.14 -41.62 7.27
C GLU A 159 8.25 -43.05 6.67
N GLU A 160 9.45 -43.64 6.73
CA GLU A 160 9.68 -45.09 6.67
C GLU A 160 10.46 -45.51 7.93
#